data_AF-A0A3D1TAG2-F1
#
_entry.id   AF-A0A3D1TAG2-F1
#
_cell.length_a   1.000
_cell.length_b   1.000
_cell.length_c   1.000
_cell.angle_alpha   90.00
_cell.angle_beta   90.00
_cell.angle_gamma   90.00
#
_symmetry.space_group_name_H-M   'P 1'
#
loop_
_entity.id
_entity.type
_entity.pdbx_description
1 polymer ?
#
loop_
_entity_poly.entity_id
_entity_poly.type
_entity_poly.pdbx_seq_one_letter_code
_entity_poly.pdbx_strand_id
1 'polypeptide(L)'
;RPTSRPQPLAVPEAGSDRQDEGSDALLLLVDAAMGQQGVAPGEVKALRIIEDVPRKSVPMGSVIPVSATSMYTVKRVIGTVPVEADGSAYFRVPANRALYFSSLDEGGLEIQRMRSSICLKPGEVQTCLGCHEYRLGAPPNGNGIPLASRRAPSEPVPAPWGWDTLSFLRDVQPILERRCMPCHGGGRGENKVVLTGELTERYAVSYEELLPYIKTAYAMRWDVPYDVEPVPVRDFGSGASPLMRIIQEGHYGVELTPEEWESLAIWIDANGVYYGWDEMEG
;
A
#
# COMPACT_ATOMS: atom_id res chain seq x y z
N ARG A 1 35.49 36.94 24.11
CA ARG A 1 35.51 36.73 22.65
C ARG A 1 34.49 35.63 22.34
N PRO A 2 33.52 35.83 21.44
CA PRO A 2 32.64 34.75 21.03
C PRO A 2 33.50 33.70 20.32
N THR A 3 33.45 32.45 20.78
CA THR A 3 34.09 31.32 20.13
C THR A 3 33.39 31.11 18.79
N SER A 4 34.16 31.07 17.70
CA SER A 4 33.61 30.76 16.37
C SER A 4 32.96 29.39 16.44
N ARG A 5 31.65 29.33 16.16
CA ARG A 5 30.95 28.04 16.00
C ARG A 5 31.70 27.23 14.94
N PRO A 6 32.00 25.93 15.20
CA PRO A 6 32.57 25.07 14.18
C PRO A 6 31.66 25.09 12.95
N GLN A 7 32.25 25.21 11.76
CA GLN A 7 31.47 25.11 10.53
C GLN A 7 30.79 23.73 10.47
N PRO A 8 29.53 23.65 10.02
CA PRO A 8 28.90 22.37 9.73
C PRO A 8 29.80 21.55 8.81
N LEU A 9 29.81 20.23 9.00
CA LEU A 9 30.46 19.31 8.07
C LEU A 9 29.94 19.59 6.65
N ALA A 10 30.86 19.73 5.69
CA ALA A 10 30.49 19.82 4.29
C ALA A 10 29.72 18.54 3.92
N VAL A 11 28.46 18.69 3.53
CA VAL A 11 27.68 17.57 3.01
C VAL A 11 28.19 17.29 1.60
N PRO A 12 28.64 16.06 1.29
CA PRO A 12 29.08 15.73 -0.06
C PRO A 12 27.95 15.97 -1.06
N GLU A 13 28.29 16.37 -2.28
CA GLU A 13 27.31 16.47 -3.35
C GLU A 13 26.61 15.13 -3.55
N ALA A 14 25.30 15.16 -3.78
CA ALA A 14 24.55 13.96 -4.07
C ALA A 14 25.09 13.33 -5.36
N GLY A 15 25.15 11.99 -5.39
CA GLY A 15 25.54 11.24 -6.57
C GLY A 15 24.68 11.59 -7.79
N SER A 16 25.27 11.46 -8.98
CA SER A 16 24.58 11.70 -10.26
C SER A 16 23.39 10.77 -10.51
N ASP A 17 23.35 9.65 -9.80
CA ASP A 17 22.31 8.63 -9.82
C ASP A 17 21.05 9.00 -9.01
N ARG A 18 21.02 10.17 -8.36
CA ARG A 18 19.88 10.58 -7.50
C ARG A 18 18.53 10.62 -8.22
N GLN A 19 18.52 10.91 -9.51
CA GLN A 19 17.30 11.00 -10.33
C GLN A 19 17.06 9.73 -11.17
N ASP A 20 17.87 8.68 -10.96
CA ASP A 20 17.71 7.42 -11.67
C ASP A 20 16.57 6.60 -11.05
N GLU A 21 15.39 6.70 -11.64
CA GLU A 21 14.21 5.92 -11.28
C GLU A 21 13.98 4.70 -12.20
N GLY A 22 14.95 4.40 -13.08
CA GLY A 22 14.91 3.28 -14.02
C GLY A 22 15.78 2.09 -13.61
N SER A 23 16.75 2.32 -12.73
CA SER A 23 17.53 1.25 -12.10
C SER A 23 16.78 0.57 -10.96
N ASP A 24 17.25 -0.63 -10.60
CA ASP A 24 16.67 -1.46 -9.57
C ASP A 24 17.58 -1.65 -8.35
N ALA A 25 16.99 -2.10 -7.26
CA ALA A 25 17.62 -2.57 -6.04
C ALA A 25 17.03 -3.93 -5.61
N LEU A 26 17.67 -4.60 -4.67
CA LEU A 26 17.26 -5.92 -4.17
C LEU A 26 16.98 -5.89 -2.67
N LEU A 27 15.93 -6.61 -2.27
CA LEU A 27 15.53 -6.76 -0.87
C LEU A 27 15.42 -8.22 -0.49
N LEU A 28 16.10 -8.58 0.59
CA LEU A 28 15.93 -9.85 1.29
C LEU A 28 15.21 -9.60 2.62
N LEU A 29 13.99 -10.12 2.75
CA LEU A 29 13.27 -10.22 4.01
C LEU A 29 13.53 -11.59 4.64
N VAL A 30 13.97 -11.62 5.89
CA VAL A 30 14.29 -12.86 6.60
C VAL A 30 13.02 -13.59 7.04
N ASP A 31 12.07 -12.90 7.67
CA ASP A 31 10.81 -13.50 8.13
C ASP A 31 9.68 -12.45 8.19
N ALA A 32 8.68 -12.58 7.33
CA ALA A 32 7.57 -11.66 7.25
C ALA A 32 6.69 -11.61 8.51
N ALA A 33 6.59 -12.69 9.29
CA ALA A 33 5.82 -12.67 10.54
C ALA A 33 6.57 -11.93 11.66
N MET A 34 7.88 -11.76 11.54
CA MET A 34 8.69 -11.09 12.56
C MET A 34 8.30 -9.61 12.68
N GLY A 35 8.03 -9.18 13.91
CA GLY A 35 7.57 -7.82 14.21
C GLY A 35 6.06 -7.62 14.11
N GLN A 36 5.30 -8.60 13.62
CA GLN A 36 3.84 -8.55 13.50
C GLN A 36 3.17 -9.39 14.61
N GLN A 37 2.91 -8.78 15.77
CA GLN A 37 2.31 -9.50 16.91
C GLN A 37 0.94 -10.08 16.54
N GLY A 38 0.78 -11.39 16.69
CA GLY A 38 -0.46 -12.11 16.40
C GLY A 38 -0.52 -12.75 15.02
N VAL A 39 0.53 -12.63 14.20
CA VAL A 39 0.65 -13.33 12.92
C VAL A 39 1.35 -14.67 13.13
N ALA A 40 0.72 -15.76 12.71
CA ALA A 40 1.28 -17.09 12.81
C ALA A 40 2.37 -17.35 11.75
N PRO A 41 3.36 -18.22 12.02
CA PRO A 41 4.31 -18.65 11.01
C PRO A 41 3.61 -19.22 9.77
N GLY A 42 4.04 -18.77 8.59
CA GLY A 42 3.47 -19.19 7.30
C GLY A 42 2.10 -18.59 6.96
N GLU A 43 1.56 -17.70 7.79
CA GLU A 43 0.30 -16.99 7.52
C GLU A 43 0.46 -15.96 6.40
N VAL A 44 1.60 -15.27 6.36
CA VAL A 44 1.95 -14.35 5.27
C VAL A 44 2.31 -15.17 4.03
N LYS A 45 1.56 -14.98 2.95
CA LYS A 45 1.76 -15.69 1.66
C LYS A 45 2.46 -14.85 0.62
N ALA A 46 2.30 -13.53 0.70
CA ALA A 46 2.88 -12.60 -0.25
C ALA A 46 3.14 -11.23 0.38
N LEU A 47 3.97 -10.44 -0.29
CA LEU A 47 4.14 -9.01 0.00
C LEU A 47 3.65 -8.19 -1.18
N ARG A 48 2.83 -7.18 -0.92
CA ARG A 48 2.52 -6.13 -1.89
C ARG A 48 3.51 -4.98 -1.74
N ILE A 49 4.08 -4.55 -2.86
CA ILE A 49 5.02 -3.43 -2.94
C ILE A 49 4.28 -2.22 -3.49
N ILE A 50 4.23 -1.14 -2.71
CA ILE A 50 3.51 0.08 -3.06
C ILE A 50 4.46 1.26 -3.00
N GLU A 51 4.39 2.11 -4.01
CA GLU A 51 5.10 3.39 -4.10
C GLU A 51 4.16 4.52 -3.67
N ASP A 52 4.65 5.35 -2.74
CA ASP A 52 4.11 6.68 -2.49
C ASP A 52 4.67 7.63 -3.54
N VAL A 53 3.87 7.93 -4.57
CA VAL A 53 4.31 8.82 -5.66
C VAL A 53 4.17 10.27 -5.18
N PRO A 54 5.29 11.01 -5.04
CA PRO A 54 5.25 12.38 -4.55
C PRO A 54 4.68 13.31 -5.62
N ARG A 55 3.88 14.29 -5.18
CA ARG A 55 3.45 15.38 -6.07
C ARG A 55 4.66 16.21 -6.50
N LYS A 56 4.75 16.51 -7.80
CA LYS A 56 5.86 17.27 -8.39
C LYS A 56 5.69 18.78 -8.21
N SER A 57 4.46 19.27 -8.06
CA SER A 57 4.19 20.68 -7.74
C SER A 57 2.87 20.89 -6.99
N VAL A 58 2.79 21.96 -6.20
CA VAL A 58 1.57 22.49 -5.58
C VAL A 58 1.47 23.99 -5.88
N PRO A 59 1.03 24.37 -7.09
CA PRO A 59 1.11 25.76 -7.55
C PRO A 59 0.20 26.73 -6.77
N MET A 60 -0.86 26.23 -6.13
CA MET A 60 -1.70 26.97 -5.17
C MET A 60 -1.54 26.36 -3.78
N GLY A 61 -1.29 27.20 -2.77
CA GLY A 61 -0.88 26.81 -1.42
C GLY A 61 -1.94 26.10 -0.54
N SER A 62 -2.81 25.26 -1.12
CA SER A 62 -3.70 24.39 -0.36
C SER A 62 -3.26 22.94 -0.44
N VAL A 63 -3.40 22.22 0.68
CA VAL A 63 -3.17 20.77 0.71
C VAL A 63 -4.44 20.10 0.18
N ILE A 64 -4.51 19.85 -1.13
CA ILE A 64 -5.63 19.14 -1.75
C ILE A 64 -5.42 17.64 -1.50
N PRO A 65 -6.27 16.92 -0.74
CA PRO A 65 -6.11 15.48 -0.59
C PRO A 65 -6.40 14.76 -1.92
N VAL A 66 -5.74 13.63 -2.18
CA VAL A 66 -6.05 12.74 -3.32
C VAL A 66 -7.25 11.82 -3.02
N SER A 67 -7.88 11.97 -1.85
CA SER A 67 -8.89 11.06 -1.32
C SER A 67 -9.71 11.70 -0.20
N ALA A 68 -10.90 11.16 0.08
CA ALA A 68 -11.67 11.53 1.28
C ALA A 68 -11.08 10.93 2.56
N THR A 69 -10.12 10.01 2.45
CA THR A 69 -9.40 9.37 3.56
C THR A 69 -8.20 10.20 4.05
N SER A 70 -8.12 11.48 3.64
CA SER A 70 -7.06 12.43 4.02
C SER A 70 -5.66 11.99 3.60
N MET A 71 -5.54 11.33 2.44
CA MET A 71 -4.26 10.93 1.87
C MET A 71 -3.78 11.97 0.84
N TYR A 72 -2.47 12.19 0.75
CA TYR A 72 -1.88 13.27 -0.06
C TYR A 72 -1.01 12.80 -1.22
N THR A 73 -0.54 11.56 -1.15
CA THR A 73 0.24 10.91 -2.20
C THR A 73 -0.67 9.98 -3.00
N VAL A 74 -0.55 10.03 -4.32
CA VAL A 74 -1.12 8.99 -5.17
C VAL A 74 -0.32 7.71 -4.96
N LYS A 75 -0.95 6.56 -5.22
CA LYS A 75 -0.37 5.25 -4.95
C LYS A 75 -0.13 4.53 -6.26
N ARG A 76 1.08 3.97 -6.42
CA ARG A 76 1.39 3.04 -7.52
C ARG A 76 1.71 1.68 -6.91
N VAL A 77 1.10 0.63 -7.43
CA VAL A 77 1.47 -0.73 -7.04
C VAL A 77 2.58 -1.19 -7.97
N ILE A 78 3.75 -1.47 -7.42
CA ILE A 78 4.86 -2.04 -8.19
C ILE A 78 4.54 -3.51 -8.52
N GLY A 79 3.95 -4.21 -7.54
CA GLY A 79 3.44 -5.55 -7.72
C GLY A 79 3.43 -6.37 -6.43
N THR A 80 3.16 -7.65 -6.57
CA THR A 80 3.13 -8.63 -5.49
C THR A 80 4.24 -9.66 -5.67
N VAL A 81 4.89 -10.06 -4.58
CA VAL A 81 5.95 -11.07 -4.57
C VAL A 81 5.64 -12.17 -3.55
N PRO A 82 6.03 -13.43 -3.83
CA PRO A 82 5.73 -14.54 -2.93
C PRO A 82 6.59 -14.50 -1.67
N VAL A 83 6.04 -15.01 -0.57
CA VAL A 83 6.74 -15.32 0.67
C VAL A 83 6.90 -16.83 0.79
N GLU A 84 8.11 -17.27 1.12
CA GLU A 84 8.45 -18.68 1.29
C GLU A 84 7.83 -19.27 2.56
N ALA A 85 7.85 -20.60 2.67
CA ALA A 85 7.30 -21.31 3.83
C ALA A 85 7.99 -20.96 5.17
N ASP A 86 9.24 -20.48 5.14
CA ASP A 86 9.96 -20.00 6.33
C ASP A 86 9.72 -18.51 6.63
N GLY A 87 8.81 -17.86 5.89
CA GLY A 87 8.50 -16.44 6.02
C GLY A 87 9.44 -15.53 5.23
N SER A 88 10.47 -16.06 4.57
CA SER A 88 11.43 -15.24 3.84
C SER A 88 10.94 -14.79 2.47
N ALA A 89 11.41 -13.64 1.99
CA ALA A 89 11.15 -13.17 0.63
C ALA A 89 12.38 -12.50 0.04
N TYR A 90 12.67 -12.75 -1.23
CA TYR A 90 13.78 -12.13 -1.96
C TYR A 90 13.26 -11.60 -3.28
N PHE A 91 13.39 -10.30 -3.51
CA PHE A 91 12.71 -9.63 -4.62
C PHE A 91 13.41 -8.33 -5.05
N ARG A 92 13.05 -7.91 -6.26
CA ARG A 92 13.53 -6.67 -6.88
C ARG A 92 12.53 -5.54 -6.70
N VAL A 93 13.06 -4.33 -6.56
CA VAL A 93 12.29 -3.10 -6.41
C VAL A 93 12.94 -1.96 -7.19
N PRO A 94 12.19 -0.94 -7.64
CA PRO A 94 12.77 0.22 -8.29
C PRO A 94 13.60 1.06 -7.30
N ALA A 95 14.74 1.55 -7.77
CA ALA A 95 15.61 2.43 -6.99
C ALA A 95 15.12 3.89 -6.98
N ASN A 96 15.58 4.65 -5.98
CA ASN A 96 15.25 6.06 -5.75
C ASN A 96 13.74 6.37 -5.61
N ARG A 97 12.91 5.37 -5.29
CA ARG A 97 11.46 5.54 -5.05
C ARG A 97 11.08 5.33 -3.60
N ALA A 98 10.04 6.01 -3.14
CA ALA A 98 9.51 5.87 -1.78
C ALA A 98 8.58 4.64 -1.71
N LEU A 99 9.10 3.52 -1.22
CA LEU A 99 8.40 2.23 -1.21
C LEU A 99 7.98 1.81 0.19
N TYR A 100 6.83 1.15 0.29
CA TYR A 100 6.37 0.48 1.50
C TYR A 100 5.74 -0.87 1.15
N PHE A 101 5.65 -1.75 2.15
CA PHE A 101 5.17 -3.13 1.95
C PHE A 101 3.93 -3.42 2.77
N SER A 102 3.06 -4.28 2.23
CA SER A 102 1.93 -4.88 2.95
C SER A 102 2.08 -6.40 2.96
N SER A 103 2.00 -7.04 4.12
CA SER A 103 1.92 -8.49 4.26
C SER A 103 0.51 -8.95 3.89
N LEU A 104 0.41 -9.99 3.06
CA LEU A 104 -0.87 -10.51 2.56
C LEU A 104 -1.09 -11.95 3.05
N ASP A 105 -2.34 -12.28 3.36
CA ASP A 105 -2.77 -13.65 3.65
C ASP A 105 -3.03 -14.47 2.36
N GLU A 106 -3.55 -15.69 2.53
CA GLU A 106 -3.87 -16.60 1.41
C GLU A 106 -4.98 -16.08 0.49
N GLY A 107 -5.84 -15.19 0.98
CA GLY A 107 -6.86 -14.52 0.19
C GLY A 107 -6.35 -13.26 -0.52
N GLY A 108 -5.06 -12.93 -0.39
CA GLY A 108 -4.49 -11.69 -0.92
C GLY A 108 -4.93 -10.44 -0.16
N LEU A 109 -5.48 -10.60 1.05
CA LEU A 109 -5.92 -9.51 1.91
C LEU A 109 -4.80 -9.07 2.86
N GLU A 110 -4.75 -7.78 3.15
CA GLU A 110 -3.75 -7.20 4.04
C GLU A 110 -3.88 -7.73 5.47
N ILE A 111 -2.74 -8.20 6.00
CA ILE A 111 -2.53 -8.50 7.41
C ILE A 111 -2.02 -7.25 8.13
N GLN A 112 -0.99 -6.61 7.58
CA GLN A 112 -0.40 -5.38 8.10
C GLN A 112 0.40 -4.68 7.00
N ARG A 113 0.48 -3.35 7.05
CA ARG A 113 1.39 -2.57 6.19
C ARG A 113 2.37 -1.72 6.99
N MET A 114 3.50 -1.44 6.36
CA MET A 114 4.40 -0.40 6.80
C MET A 114 3.72 0.97 6.71
N ARG A 115 3.75 1.74 7.80
CA ARG A 115 3.34 3.15 7.85
C ARG A 115 4.52 4.12 7.70
N SER A 116 5.59 3.62 7.11
CA SER A 116 6.82 4.34 6.77
C SER A 116 7.30 3.85 5.42
N SER A 117 8.18 4.61 4.78
CA SER A 117 8.73 4.27 3.47
C SER A 117 10.23 4.03 3.58
N ILE A 118 10.75 3.18 2.70
CA ILE A 118 12.18 3.02 2.43
C ILE A 118 12.48 3.49 1.01
N CYS A 119 13.75 3.80 0.76
CA CYS A 119 14.24 4.21 -0.55
C CYS A 119 15.65 3.64 -0.70
N LEU A 120 15.86 2.84 -1.75
CA LEU A 120 17.12 2.17 -2.01
C LEU A 120 17.84 2.83 -3.19
N LYS A 121 19.16 2.75 -3.20
CA LYS A 121 19.99 3.23 -4.30
C LYS A 121 20.11 2.21 -5.44
N PRO A 122 20.42 2.66 -6.67
CA PRO A 122 20.70 1.77 -7.78
C PRO A 122 21.73 0.70 -7.42
N GLY A 123 21.37 -0.57 -7.60
CA GLY A 123 22.22 -1.72 -7.29
C GLY A 123 22.37 -2.04 -5.81
N GLU A 124 21.68 -1.32 -4.91
CA GLU A 124 21.71 -1.61 -3.48
C GLU A 124 21.08 -2.98 -3.18
N VAL A 125 21.67 -3.69 -2.22
CA VAL A 125 21.11 -4.92 -1.66
C VAL A 125 20.88 -4.68 -0.18
N GLN A 126 19.62 -4.64 0.23
CA GLN A 126 19.23 -4.42 1.62
C GLN A 126 18.58 -5.68 2.20
N THR A 127 18.84 -5.95 3.48
CA THR A 127 18.19 -7.02 4.24
C THR A 127 17.33 -6.44 5.35
N CYS A 128 16.09 -6.91 5.45
CA CYS A 128 15.17 -6.63 6.57
C CYS A 128 14.99 -7.92 7.37
N LEU A 129 14.94 -7.83 8.70
CA LEU A 129 14.69 -9.02 9.54
C LEU A 129 13.21 -9.38 9.55
N GLY A 130 12.35 -8.36 9.55
CA GLY A 130 10.91 -8.46 9.64
C GLY A 130 10.19 -7.35 8.90
N CYS A 131 8.88 -7.22 9.14
CA CYS A 131 8.03 -6.20 8.51
C CYS A 131 7.65 -5.04 9.45
N HIS A 132 8.16 -5.04 10.68
CA HIS A 132 8.03 -3.96 11.67
C HIS A 132 8.96 -4.17 12.89
N GLU A 133 10.13 -4.75 12.65
CA GLU A 133 11.14 -5.07 13.67
C GLU A 133 11.86 -3.82 14.20
N TYR A 134 12.56 -3.98 15.32
CA TYR A 134 13.50 -2.97 15.78
C TYR A 134 14.69 -2.89 14.81
N ARG A 135 14.88 -1.72 14.17
CA ARG A 135 15.91 -1.49 13.13
C ARG A 135 17.36 -1.82 13.56
N LEU A 136 17.66 -1.75 14.85
CA LEU A 136 19.00 -2.07 15.39
C LEU A 136 19.06 -3.48 16.03
N GLY A 137 18.03 -4.29 15.83
CA GLY A 137 18.00 -5.68 16.27
C GLY A 137 19.04 -6.50 15.52
N ALA A 138 19.70 -7.41 16.23
CA ALA A 138 20.46 -8.46 15.57
C ALA A 138 19.49 -9.53 15.01
N PRO A 139 19.82 -10.20 13.90
CA PRO A 139 19.07 -11.37 13.46
C PRO A 139 18.99 -12.39 14.60
N PRO A 140 17.83 -13.00 14.87
CA PRO A 140 17.73 -14.03 15.88
C PRO A 140 18.60 -15.24 15.49
N ASN A 141 19.32 -15.77 16.48
CA ASN A 141 20.04 -17.03 16.33
C ASN A 141 19.01 -18.16 16.15
N GLY A 142 18.88 -18.70 14.93
CA GLY A 142 18.07 -19.92 14.73
C GLY A 142 17.35 -20.08 13.40
N ASN A 143 17.17 -19.02 12.60
CA ASN A 143 16.34 -19.11 11.38
C ASN A 143 17.03 -19.77 10.17
N GLY A 144 18.25 -20.29 10.34
CA GLY A 144 19.03 -20.84 9.22
C GLY A 144 19.29 -19.80 8.11
N ILE A 145 19.68 -20.27 6.93
CA ILE A 145 19.78 -19.42 5.74
C ILE A 145 18.37 -19.31 5.12
N PRO A 146 17.80 -18.09 4.97
CA PRO A 146 16.47 -17.87 4.41
C PRO A 146 16.26 -18.61 3.09
N LEU A 147 15.14 -19.32 2.93
CA LEU A 147 14.82 -20.08 1.73
C LEU A 147 14.85 -19.21 0.47
N ALA A 148 14.32 -17.98 0.56
CA ALA A 148 14.24 -17.07 -0.57
C ALA A 148 15.64 -16.67 -1.11
N SER A 149 16.66 -16.65 -0.25
CA SER A 149 18.04 -16.33 -0.64
C SER A 149 18.72 -17.42 -1.48
N ARG A 150 18.11 -18.61 -1.59
CA ARG A 150 18.65 -19.76 -2.32
C ARG A 150 18.26 -19.77 -3.80
N ARG A 151 17.45 -18.80 -4.24
CA ARG A 151 17.00 -18.63 -5.62
C ARG A 151 17.21 -17.21 -6.10
N ALA A 152 16.97 -16.99 -7.39
CA ALA A 152 16.96 -15.64 -7.95
C ALA A 152 15.86 -14.77 -7.30
N PRO A 153 16.07 -13.45 -7.22
CA PRO A 153 15.05 -12.54 -6.70
C PRO A 153 13.79 -12.62 -7.56
N SER A 154 12.65 -12.55 -6.90
CA SER A 154 11.33 -12.54 -7.56
C SER A 154 11.12 -11.20 -8.28
N GLU A 155 10.59 -11.26 -9.50
CA GLU A 155 10.01 -10.08 -10.14
C GLU A 155 8.61 -9.84 -9.57
N PRO A 156 8.24 -8.60 -9.21
CA PRO A 156 6.89 -8.27 -8.79
C PRO A 156 5.88 -8.55 -9.91
N VAL A 157 4.82 -9.29 -9.58
CA VAL A 157 3.66 -9.46 -10.46
C VAL A 157 2.83 -8.17 -10.40
N PRO A 158 2.63 -7.46 -11.53
CA PRO A 158 1.90 -6.19 -11.54
C PRO A 158 0.46 -6.29 -11.05
N ALA A 159 -0.11 -5.16 -10.63
CA ALA A 159 -1.55 -5.04 -10.41
C ALA A 159 -2.34 -5.22 -11.73
N PRO A 160 -3.67 -5.41 -11.70
CA PRO A 160 -4.50 -5.58 -12.89
C PRO A 160 -4.38 -4.43 -13.92
N TRP A 161 -4.09 -3.21 -13.47
CA TRP A 161 -3.83 -2.02 -14.32
C TRP A 161 -2.34 -1.78 -14.60
N GLY A 162 -1.48 -2.77 -14.37
CA GLY A 162 -0.05 -2.67 -14.61
C GLY A 162 0.68 -1.78 -13.59
N TRP A 163 1.55 -0.90 -14.10
CA TRP A 163 2.44 -0.04 -13.28
C TRP A 163 1.94 1.40 -13.16
N ASP A 164 0.69 1.64 -13.58
CA ASP A 164 0.10 2.96 -13.44
C ASP A 164 -0.30 3.25 -11.98
N THR A 165 -0.47 4.52 -11.67
CA THR A 165 -1.06 4.97 -10.41
C THR A 165 -2.52 4.57 -10.34
N LEU A 166 -2.95 4.10 -9.18
CA LEU A 166 -4.33 3.69 -8.91
C LEU A 166 -5.29 4.88 -9.06
N SER A 167 -6.36 4.70 -9.85
CA SER A 167 -7.51 5.62 -9.96
C SER A 167 -8.78 4.87 -9.57
N PHE A 168 -9.59 5.46 -8.68
CA PHE A 168 -10.87 4.86 -8.31
C PHE A 168 -11.82 4.77 -9.52
N LEU A 169 -11.90 5.82 -10.35
CA LEU A 169 -12.80 5.86 -11.49
C LEU A 169 -12.41 4.87 -12.59
N ARG A 170 -11.11 4.62 -12.77
CA ARG A 170 -10.62 3.68 -13.77
C ARG A 170 -10.62 2.24 -13.26
N ASP A 171 -10.17 2.03 -12.03
CA ASP A 171 -9.79 0.69 -11.55
C ASP A 171 -10.84 0.04 -10.64
N VAL A 172 -11.70 0.85 -9.99
CA VAL A 172 -12.69 0.35 -9.01
C VAL A 172 -14.12 0.55 -9.49
N GLN A 173 -14.47 1.76 -9.95
CA GLN A 173 -15.82 2.08 -10.39
C GLN A 173 -16.38 1.11 -11.45
N PRO A 174 -15.60 0.65 -12.46
CA PRO A 174 -16.12 -0.29 -13.44
C PRO A 174 -16.49 -1.66 -12.84
N ILE A 175 -15.84 -2.06 -11.75
CA ILE A 175 -16.20 -3.27 -11.00
C ILE A 175 -17.56 -3.07 -10.35
N LEU A 176 -17.76 -1.93 -9.68
CA LEU A 176 -19.03 -1.58 -9.04
C LEU A 176 -20.17 -1.51 -10.06
N GLU A 177 -19.93 -0.93 -11.23
CA GLU A 177 -20.89 -0.87 -12.34
C GLU A 177 -21.36 -2.25 -12.80
N ARG A 178 -20.42 -3.18 -12.96
CA ARG A 178 -20.74 -4.54 -13.44
C ARG A 178 -21.36 -5.43 -12.37
N ARG A 179 -20.87 -5.32 -11.13
CA ARG A 179 -21.13 -6.32 -10.07
C ARG A 179 -22.12 -5.85 -9.02
N CYS A 180 -22.23 -4.54 -8.79
CA CYS A 180 -22.97 -4.00 -7.66
C CYS A 180 -24.14 -3.13 -8.09
N MET A 181 -23.97 -2.29 -9.13
CA MET A 181 -25.01 -1.38 -9.62
C MET A 181 -26.30 -2.04 -10.14
N PRO A 182 -26.34 -3.31 -10.61
CA PRO A 182 -27.61 -3.94 -10.92
C PRO A 182 -28.60 -3.93 -9.75
N CYS A 183 -28.11 -3.95 -8.51
CA CYS A 183 -28.91 -3.78 -7.30
C CYS A 183 -28.76 -2.38 -6.70
N HIS A 184 -27.56 -1.79 -6.73
CA HIS A 184 -27.20 -0.54 -6.04
C HIS A 184 -27.21 0.73 -6.93
N GLY A 185 -27.72 0.65 -8.15
CA GLY A 185 -27.80 1.78 -9.10
C GLY A 185 -29.05 2.65 -8.93
N GLY A 186 -30.01 2.23 -8.13
CA GLY A 186 -31.24 2.98 -7.82
C GLY A 186 -31.02 4.14 -6.85
N GLY A 187 -32.03 4.99 -6.71
CA GLY A 187 -31.98 6.17 -5.83
C GLY A 187 -32.01 5.84 -4.34
N ARG A 188 -31.68 6.85 -3.52
CA ARG A 188 -31.72 6.75 -2.05
C ARG A 188 -33.16 6.50 -1.58
N GLY A 189 -33.40 5.37 -0.94
CA GLY A 189 -34.74 4.91 -0.51
C GLY A 189 -35.06 3.48 -0.95
N GLU A 190 -34.47 3.03 -2.06
CA GLU A 190 -34.56 1.64 -2.53
C GLU A 190 -33.38 0.80 -2.00
N ASN A 191 -32.24 1.45 -1.82
CA ASN A 191 -30.98 0.82 -1.39
C ASN A 191 -30.35 1.54 -0.20
N LYS A 192 -29.65 0.77 0.65
CA LYS A 192 -28.87 1.33 1.78
C LYS A 192 -27.64 2.11 1.34
N VAL A 193 -27.12 1.78 0.14
CA VAL A 193 -25.89 2.32 -0.44
C VAL A 193 -26.16 2.51 -1.93
N VAL A 194 -25.77 3.66 -2.49
CA VAL A 194 -25.88 3.98 -3.92
C VAL A 194 -24.48 3.96 -4.54
N LEU A 195 -24.28 3.16 -5.58
CA LEU A 195 -22.95 2.89 -6.14
C LEU A 195 -22.74 3.43 -7.56
N THR A 196 -23.44 4.51 -7.90
CA THR A 196 -23.31 5.18 -9.20
C THR A 196 -21.98 5.94 -9.31
N GLY A 197 -21.45 6.02 -10.53
CA GLY A 197 -20.28 6.83 -10.86
C GLY A 197 -20.58 8.31 -11.05
N GLU A 198 -21.78 8.78 -10.66
CA GLU A 198 -22.15 10.19 -10.75
C GLU A 198 -21.25 11.04 -9.83
N LEU A 199 -20.81 12.20 -10.32
CA LEU A 199 -19.92 13.07 -9.56
C LEU A 199 -20.71 13.95 -8.58
N THR A 200 -20.20 14.04 -7.36
CA THR A 200 -20.55 15.04 -6.34
C THR A 200 -19.69 16.30 -6.53
N GLU A 201 -19.62 17.16 -5.51
CA GLU A 201 -18.69 18.31 -5.49
C GLU A 201 -17.22 17.86 -5.66
N ARG A 202 -16.85 16.67 -5.15
CA ARG A 202 -15.43 16.27 -5.03
C ARG A 202 -15.11 14.86 -5.52
N TYR A 203 -16.05 13.93 -5.48
CA TYR A 203 -15.81 12.51 -5.76
C TYR A 203 -17.02 11.88 -6.44
N ALA A 204 -16.92 10.59 -6.82
CA ALA A 204 -18.10 9.82 -7.23
C ALA A 204 -18.98 9.49 -6.02
N VAL A 205 -20.30 9.40 -6.24
CA VAL A 205 -21.29 8.97 -5.23
C VAL A 205 -20.88 7.63 -4.62
N SER A 206 -20.55 6.66 -5.46
CA SER A 206 -20.07 5.33 -5.05
C SER A 206 -18.87 5.37 -4.09
N TYR A 207 -17.91 6.25 -4.35
CA TYR A 207 -16.71 6.37 -3.54
C TYR A 207 -17.07 6.83 -2.12
N GLU A 208 -17.85 7.90 -2.01
CA GLU A 208 -18.27 8.46 -0.73
C GLU A 208 -19.12 7.46 0.06
N GLU A 209 -20.01 6.75 -0.62
CA GLU A 209 -20.90 5.75 -0.03
C GLU A 209 -20.14 4.50 0.45
N LEU A 210 -18.97 4.19 -0.11
CA LEU A 210 -18.12 3.07 0.33
C LEU A 210 -17.18 3.40 1.50
N LEU A 211 -16.91 4.69 1.79
CA LEU A 211 -16.00 5.08 2.88
C LEU A 211 -16.33 4.46 4.24
N PRO A 212 -17.60 4.31 4.66
CA PRO A 212 -17.94 3.66 5.93
C PRO A 212 -17.65 2.14 5.97
N TYR A 213 -17.42 1.52 4.81
CA TYR A 213 -17.22 0.07 4.66
C TYR A 213 -15.76 -0.32 4.46
N ILE A 214 -14.85 0.66 4.43
CA ILE A 214 -13.41 0.44 4.36
C ILE A 214 -12.72 0.93 5.63
N LYS A 215 -11.62 0.26 6.00
CA LYS A 215 -10.76 0.63 7.13
C LYS A 215 -9.42 1.07 6.57
N THR A 216 -9.10 2.35 6.70
CA THR A 216 -7.86 2.95 6.20
C THR A 216 -7.02 3.50 7.34
N ALA A 217 -5.70 3.52 7.18
CA ALA A 217 -4.82 4.14 8.16
C ALA A 217 -4.94 5.67 8.08
N TYR A 218 -5.44 6.29 9.15
CA TYR A 218 -5.46 7.74 9.28
C TYR A 218 -4.11 8.21 9.83
N ALA A 219 -3.45 9.16 9.17
CA ALA A 219 -2.13 9.66 9.57
C ALA A 219 -2.11 11.16 9.84
N MET A 220 -3.28 11.78 9.97
CA MET A 220 -3.41 13.24 9.98
C MET A 220 -3.84 13.85 11.30
N ARG A 221 -4.17 13.05 12.33
CA ARG A 221 -4.32 13.56 13.69
C ARG A 221 -3.02 13.25 14.44
N TRP A 222 -2.01 14.07 14.19
CA TRP A 222 -0.67 13.91 14.77
C TRP A 222 -0.66 13.91 16.31
N ASP A 223 -1.73 14.40 16.92
CA ASP A 223 -2.01 14.43 18.36
C ASP A 223 -2.77 13.18 18.86
N VAL A 224 -3.14 12.26 17.98
CA VAL A 224 -3.83 11.00 18.31
C VAL A 224 -2.81 9.86 18.28
N PRO A 225 -2.52 9.22 19.43
CA PRO A 225 -1.52 8.14 19.51
C PRO A 225 -1.71 7.03 18.48
N TYR A 226 -2.97 6.62 18.24
CA TYR A 226 -3.32 5.62 17.23
C TYR A 226 -2.81 5.96 15.81
N ASP A 227 -2.71 7.24 15.47
CA ASP A 227 -2.27 7.69 14.15
C ASP A 227 -0.73 7.73 14.03
N VAL A 228 0.03 7.51 15.09
CA VAL A 228 1.51 7.57 15.06
C VAL A 228 2.19 6.34 15.67
N GLU A 229 1.46 5.57 16.49
CA GLU A 229 1.94 4.34 17.11
C GLU A 229 1.68 3.11 16.24
N PRO A 230 2.44 2.02 16.46
CA PRO A 230 2.11 0.73 15.87
C PRO A 230 0.72 0.28 16.32
N VAL A 231 -0.12 -0.11 15.37
CA VAL A 231 -1.44 -0.68 15.64
C VAL A 231 -1.42 -2.20 15.52
N PRO A 232 -2.39 -2.92 16.11
CA PRO A 232 -2.51 -4.37 15.95
C PRO A 232 -2.62 -4.79 14.47
N VAL A 233 -2.27 -6.05 14.20
CA VAL A 233 -2.51 -6.65 12.86
C VAL A 233 -4.01 -6.66 12.55
N ARG A 234 -4.37 -6.52 11.28
CA ARG A 234 -5.74 -6.48 10.77
C ARG A 234 -6.63 -5.41 11.42
N ASP A 235 -6.03 -4.30 11.80
CA ASP A 235 -6.77 -3.16 12.35
C ASP A 235 -7.28 -2.19 11.25
N PHE A 236 -6.59 -2.19 10.11
CA PHE A 236 -7.03 -1.55 8.87
C PHE A 236 -6.64 -2.40 7.65
N GLY A 237 -6.95 -1.90 6.45
CA GLY A 237 -6.72 -2.60 5.19
C GLY A 237 -7.87 -3.51 4.80
N SER A 238 -7.68 -4.19 3.69
CA SER A 238 -8.65 -5.07 3.05
C SER A 238 -9.03 -6.22 3.98
N GLY A 239 -8.09 -6.79 4.73
CA GLY A 239 -8.35 -7.82 5.74
C GLY A 239 -9.20 -7.34 6.93
N ALA A 240 -9.19 -6.03 7.23
CA ALA A 240 -10.01 -5.44 8.30
C ALA A 240 -11.37 -4.90 7.82
N SER A 241 -11.49 -4.66 6.51
CA SER A 241 -12.58 -3.86 5.93
C SER A 241 -13.89 -4.64 5.83
N PRO A 242 -15.02 -4.09 6.34
CA PRO A 242 -16.34 -4.69 6.20
C PRO A 242 -16.74 -5.04 4.77
N LEU A 243 -16.35 -4.21 3.79
CA LEU A 243 -16.65 -4.44 2.38
C LEU A 243 -16.15 -5.81 1.90
N MET A 244 -14.88 -6.13 2.16
CA MET A 244 -14.28 -7.40 1.73
C MET A 244 -14.97 -8.60 2.40
N ARG A 245 -15.31 -8.46 3.69
CA ARG A 245 -16.03 -9.50 4.45
C ARG A 245 -17.43 -9.76 3.88
N ILE A 246 -18.19 -8.69 3.59
CA ILE A 246 -19.54 -8.81 3.01
C ILE A 246 -19.49 -9.60 1.69
N ILE A 247 -18.53 -9.29 0.83
CA ILE A 247 -18.35 -9.97 -0.45
C ILE A 247 -17.94 -11.43 -0.22
N GLN A 248 -16.98 -11.69 0.66
CA GLN A 248 -16.50 -13.04 0.99
C GLN A 248 -17.60 -13.95 1.56
N GLU A 249 -18.52 -13.39 2.35
CA GLU A 249 -19.68 -14.11 2.91
C GLU A 249 -20.78 -14.40 1.87
N GLY A 250 -20.58 -14.03 0.60
CA GLY A 250 -21.45 -14.40 -0.52
C GLY A 250 -22.59 -13.44 -0.79
N HIS A 251 -22.35 -12.13 -0.65
CA HIS A 251 -23.33 -11.04 -0.80
C HIS A 251 -24.30 -11.23 -2.00
N TYR A 252 -25.48 -11.79 -1.72
CA TYR A 252 -26.53 -12.10 -2.69
C TYR A 252 -26.05 -12.88 -3.95
N GLY A 253 -25.06 -13.75 -3.78
CA GLY A 253 -24.52 -14.56 -4.88
C GLY A 253 -23.69 -13.78 -5.91
N VAL A 254 -23.25 -12.57 -5.58
CA VAL A 254 -22.26 -11.85 -6.40
C VAL A 254 -20.92 -12.58 -6.33
N GLU A 255 -20.39 -12.95 -7.48
CA GLU A 255 -19.06 -13.53 -7.63
C GLU A 255 -18.14 -12.55 -8.36
N LEU A 256 -16.98 -12.29 -7.75
CA LEU A 256 -15.91 -11.51 -8.36
C LEU A 256 -14.91 -12.45 -9.03
N THR A 257 -14.36 -12.02 -10.16
CA THR A 257 -13.14 -12.65 -10.70
C THR A 257 -11.95 -12.39 -9.77
N PRO A 258 -10.88 -13.20 -9.85
CA PRO A 258 -9.66 -12.96 -9.07
C PRO A 258 -9.10 -11.55 -9.24
N GLU A 259 -9.10 -11.02 -10.47
CA GLU A 259 -8.64 -9.67 -10.77
C GLU A 259 -9.52 -8.58 -10.13
N GLU A 260 -10.85 -8.76 -10.14
CA GLU A 260 -11.78 -7.83 -9.51
C GLU A 260 -11.64 -7.83 -7.97
N TRP A 261 -11.48 -9.02 -7.37
CA TRP A 261 -11.19 -9.17 -5.95
C TRP A 261 -9.88 -8.48 -5.56
N GLU A 262 -8.81 -8.73 -6.32
CA GLU A 262 -7.50 -8.12 -6.10
C GLU A 262 -7.58 -6.60 -6.23
N SER A 263 -8.30 -6.08 -7.22
CA SER A 263 -8.45 -4.63 -7.46
C SER A 263 -9.11 -3.92 -6.27
N LEU A 264 -10.18 -4.50 -5.72
CA LEU A 264 -10.83 -3.97 -4.52
C LEU A 264 -9.90 -4.03 -3.29
N ALA A 265 -9.21 -5.15 -3.09
CA ALA A 265 -8.26 -5.30 -1.99
C ALA A 265 -7.14 -4.25 -2.09
N ILE A 266 -6.52 -4.12 -3.27
CA ILE A 266 -5.47 -3.13 -3.54
C ILE A 266 -5.97 -1.72 -3.26
N TRP A 267 -7.16 -1.35 -3.72
CA TRP A 267 -7.68 0.00 -3.51
C TRP A 267 -7.80 0.35 -2.02
N ILE A 268 -8.31 -0.59 -1.21
CA ILE A 268 -8.39 -0.42 0.24
C ILE A 268 -6.98 -0.34 0.88
N ASP A 269 -6.06 -1.21 0.43
CA ASP A 269 -4.68 -1.30 0.94
C ASP A 269 -3.82 -0.11 0.49
N ALA A 270 -4.26 0.60 -0.54
CA ALA A 270 -3.77 1.90 -0.96
C ALA A 270 -4.43 3.06 -0.20
N ASN A 271 -5.09 2.80 0.93
CA ASN A 271 -5.83 3.78 1.74
C ASN A 271 -7.03 4.42 1.04
N GLY A 272 -7.66 3.72 0.10
CA GLY A 272 -8.86 4.20 -0.57
C GLY A 272 -8.62 5.51 -1.32
N VAL A 273 -7.48 5.63 -2.02
CA VAL A 273 -7.22 6.80 -2.87
C VAL A 273 -8.28 6.93 -3.96
N TYR A 274 -8.58 8.17 -4.33
CA TYR A 274 -9.55 8.46 -5.38
C TYR A 274 -8.85 8.79 -6.70
N TYR A 275 -7.93 9.76 -6.65
CA TYR A 275 -7.25 10.27 -7.83
C TYR A 275 -5.96 9.51 -8.17
N GLY A 276 -5.82 9.13 -9.44
CA GLY A 276 -4.54 8.78 -10.08
C GLY A 276 -3.73 10.02 -10.46
N TRP A 277 -2.50 9.83 -10.95
CA TRP A 277 -1.60 10.93 -11.32
C TRP A 277 -2.17 11.81 -12.44
N ASP A 278 -2.62 11.20 -13.54
CA ASP A 278 -3.07 11.93 -14.73
C ASP A 278 -4.32 12.78 -14.45
N GLU A 279 -5.16 12.33 -13.52
CA GLU A 279 -6.37 13.04 -13.08
C GLU A 279 -6.07 14.26 -12.20
N MET A 280 -4.83 14.37 -11.69
CA MET A 280 -4.37 15.50 -10.88
C MET A 280 -3.62 16.57 -11.69
N GLU A 281 -3.16 16.26 -12.91
CA GLU A 281 -2.47 17.21 -13.79
C GLU A 281 -3.41 17.89 -14.81
N GLY A 282 -4.59 17.32 -15.05
CA GLY A 282 -5.65 17.88 -15.91
C GLY A 282 -6.59 18.84 -15.20
#